data_AF-A0A521Y404-F1
#
_entry.id   AF-A0A521Y404-F1
#
_cell.length_a   1.000
_cell.length_b   1.000
_cell.length_c   1.000
_cell.angle_alpha   90.00
_cell.angle_beta   90.00
_cell.angle_gamma   90.00
#
_symmetry.space_group_name_H-M   'P 1'
#
loop_
_entity.id
_entity.type
_entity.pdbx_description
1 polymer ?
#
loop_
_entity_poly.entity_id
_entity_poly.type
_entity_poly.pdbx_seq_one_letter_code
_entity_poly.pdbx_strand_id
1 'polypeptide(L)'
;MEISVTDPIQQGAMRHRPIYGGPFGRSGRYLLASVPCLERGLHAVRFSVLDPRSGTVLAVANDKREALDAARRRLRTVQPDERPRAVGQPLQGELWASSELPALAAVWSRRRKVPRRRREIYARSQGRCFYCATALQLEGDWHVEHQMPKAMGGTNEAINLVAACPCCNLGKSDRSAIEYVNESGE
;
A
#
# COMPACT_ATOMS: atom_id res chain seq x y z
N MET A 1 -31.03 38.91 3.03
CA MET A 1 -30.20 38.53 4.19
C MET A 1 -30.99 37.49 4.95
N GLU A 2 -30.53 36.29 5.25
CA GLU A 2 -29.22 35.67 5.15
C GLU A 2 -29.43 34.16 5.14
N ILE A 3 -28.55 33.48 4.42
CA ILE A 3 -28.42 32.02 4.42
C ILE A 3 -27.76 31.66 5.76
N SER A 4 -28.28 30.66 6.47
CA SER A 4 -27.56 30.04 7.58
C SER A 4 -27.59 28.52 7.40
N VAL A 5 -26.67 28.06 6.55
CA VAL A 5 -26.26 26.66 6.44
C VAL A 5 -24.99 26.52 7.27
N THR A 6 -25.07 25.84 8.40
CA THR A 6 -23.88 25.33 9.10
C THR A 6 -24.24 24.06 9.84
N ASP A 7 -23.94 22.92 9.22
CA ASP A 7 -23.42 21.77 9.95
C ASP A 7 -22.15 21.29 9.23
N PRO A 8 -21.00 21.20 9.91
CA PRO A 8 -19.75 20.78 9.29
C PRO A 8 -19.84 19.30 8.92
N ILE A 9 -19.74 19.01 7.63
CA ILE A 9 -19.66 17.66 7.08
C ILE A 9 -18.52 16.92 7.79
N GLN A 10 -18.89 15.93 8.61
CA GLN A 10 -17.98 15.03 9.29
C GLN A 10 -17.10 14.34 8.23
N GLN A 11 -15.80 14.51 8.38
CA GLN A 11 -14.78 13.95 7.51
C GLN A 11 -14.81 12.41 7.62
N GLY A 12 -15.46 11.76 6.65
CA GLY A 12 -15.52 10.30 6.56
C GLY A 12 -14.12 9.71 6.31
N ALA A 13 -13.55 9.08 7.34
CA ALA A 13 -12.28 8.36 7.24
C ALA A 13 -12.39 7.20 6.24
N MET A 14 -11.42 7.13 5.30
CA MET A 14 -11.33 6.11 4.25
C MET A 14 -11.45 4.68 4.80
N ARG A 15 -12.40 3.91 4.26
CA ARG A 15 -12.78 2.55 4.74
C ARG A 15 -12.01 1.38 4.11
N HIS A 16 -11.05 1.66 3.22
CA HIS A 16 -10.24 0.63 2.56
C HIS A 16 -8.77 1.02 2.58
N ARG A 17 -7.88 0.09 2.95
CA ARG A 17 -6.42 0.32 2.85
C ARG A 17 -6.06 0.46 1.38
N PRO A 18 -5.52 1.61 0.94
CA PRO A 18 -5.06 1.76 -0.43
C PRO A 18 -3.97 0.73 -0.69
N ILE A 19 -4.12 -0.07 -1.75
CA ILE A 19 -3.01 -0.85 -2.29
C ILE A 19 -2.06 0.19 -2.91
N TYR A 20 -0.97 0.47 -2.21
CA TYR A 20 -0.01 1.52 -2.55
C TYR A 20 0.53 1.33 -3.98
N GLY A 21 0.26 2.32 -4.83
CA GLY A 21 0.83 2.46 -6.16
C GLY A 21 1.58 3.77 -6.31
N GLY A 22 2.50 4.07 -5.40
CA GLY A 22 3.49 5.17 -5.49
C GLY A 22 2.94 6.61 -5.40
N PRO A 23 3.73 7.58 -4.93
CA PRO A 23 3.34 8.98 -4.91
C PRO A 23 3.31 9.56 -6.33
N PHE A 24 2.13 9.99 -6.78
CA PHE A 24 1.98 10.77 -8.01
C PHE A 24 2.42 12.22 -7.76
N GLY A 25 3.47 12.65 -8.48
CA GLY A 25 4.04 14.00 -8.44
C GLY A 25 5.01 14.22 -7.27
N ARG A 26 6.00 15.12 -7.44
CA ARG A 26 7.06 15.44 -6.45
C ARG A 26 6.56 15.80 -5.04
N SER A 27 5.26 16.05 -4.85
CA SER A 27 4.62 16.43 -3.59
C SER A 27 3.82 15.31 -2.90
N GLY A 28 3.62 14.15 -3.53
CA GLY A 28 2.85 13.04 -2.93
C GLY A 28 1.37 13.36 -2.66
N ARG A 29 0.81 14.37 -3.32
CA ARG A 29 -0.55 14.90 -3.08
C ARG A 29 -1.67 13.96 -3.54
N TYR A 30 -1.44 13.15 -4.57
CA TYR A 30 -2.49 12.35 -5.20
C TYR A 30 -2.29 10.85 -4.99
N LEU A 31 -3.39 10.13 -4.85
CA LEU A 31 -3.42 8.70 -4.61
C LEU A 31 -3.99 7.94 -5.81
N LEU A 32 -3.34 6.85 -6.19
CA LEU A 32 -3.88 5.86 -7.10
C LEU A 32 -4.56 4.75 -6.30
N ALA A 33 -5.86 4.57 -6.52
CA ALA A 33 -6.65 3.45 -6.00
C ALA A 33 -6.89 2.40 -7.10
N SER A 34 -6.83 1.13 -6.71
CA SER A 34 -7.18 -0.02 -7.55
C SER A 34 -8.34 -0.76 -6.90
N VAL A 35 -9.50 -0.77 -7.56
CA VAL A 35 -10.75 -1.33 -7.02
C VAL A 35 -11.15 -2.54 -7.87
N PRO A 36 -11.18 -3.76 -7.32
CA PRO A 36 -11.70 -4.92 -8.04
C PRO A 36 -13.20 -4.73 -8.28
N CYS A 37 -13.68 -5.04 -9.48
CA CYS A 37 -15.09 -4.93 -9.87
C CYS A 37 -15.50 -6.04 -10.83
N LEU A 38 -16.81 -6.18 -11.05
CA LEU A 38 -17.36 -7.01 -12.12
C LEU A 38 -17.82 -6.11 -13.28
N GLU A 39 -17.36 -6.38 -14.49
CA GLU A 39 -17.74 -5.65 -15.69
C GLU A 39 -18.15 -6.64 -16.78
N ARG A 40 -19.40 -6.54 -17.26
CA ARG A 40 -20.00 -7.48 -18.23
C ARG A 40 -19.88 -8.96 -17.79
N GLY A 41 -20.01 -9.21 -16.49
CA GLY A 41 -19.90 -10.55 -15.90
C GLY A 41 -18.47 -11.07 -15.73
N LEU A 42 -17.44 -10.26 -16.02
CA LEU A 42 -16.03 -10.64 -15.88
C LEU A 42 -15.38 -9.90 -14.71
N HIS A 43 -14.43 -10.56 -14.04
CA HIS A 43 -13.57 -9.90 -13.05
C HIS A 43 -12.68 -8.87 -13.73
N ALA A 44 -12.73 -7.63 -13.24
CA ALA A 44 -11.96 -6.51 -13.72
C ALA A 44 -11.37 -5.73 -12.54
N VAL A 45 -10.45 -4.81 -12.85
CA VAL A 45 -9.90 -3.87 -11.87
C VAL A 45 -10.05 -2.47 -12.45
N ARG A 46 -10.63 -1.57 -11.66
CA ARG A 46 -10.79 -0.16 -12.01
C ARG A 46 -9.75 0.66 -11.27
N PHE A 47 -9.06 1.53 -11.99
CA PHE A 47 -8.05 2.42 -11.47
C PHE A 47 -8.65 3.81 -11.30
N SER A 48 -8.36 4.47 -10.18
CA SER A 48 -8.84 5.83 -9.91
C SER A 48 -7.73 6.69 -9.32
N VAL A 49 -7.53 7.90 -9.84
CA VAL A 49 -6.63 8.89 -9.26
C VAL A 49 -7.46 9.89 -8.48
N LEU A 50 -7.12 10.12 -7.21
CA LEU A 50 -7.88 10.99 -6.33
C LEU A 50 -6.97 11.88 -5.46
N ASP A 51 -7.46 13.06 -5.10
CA ASP A 51 -6.88 13.91 -4.06
C ASP A 51 -7.52 13.50 -2.71
N PRO A 52 -6.77 12.88 -1.78
CA PRO A 52 -7.31 12.41 -0.51
C PRO A 52 -7.66 13.56 0.44
N ARG A 53 -7.15 14.78 0.22
CA ARG A 53 -7.48 15.95 1.06
C ARG A 53 -8.85 16.52 0.71
N SER A 54 -9.18 16.55 -0.58
CA SER A 54 -10.46 17.10 -1.06
C SER A 54 -11.50 16.02 -1.38
N GLY A 55 -11.10 14.75 -1.46
CA GLY A 55 -11.95 13.65 -1.95
C GLY A 55 -12.22 13.71 -3.46
N THR A 56 -11.55 14.61 -4.18
CA THR A 56 -11.79 14.80 -5.62
C THR A 56 -11.21 13.65 -6.42
N VAL A 57 -12.03 13.03 -7.27
CA VAL A 57 -11.56 12.02 -8.24
C VAL A 57 -11.11 12.73 -9.52
N LEU A 58 -9.81 12.65 -9.80
CA LEU A 58 -9.19 13.25 -10.98
C LEU A 58 -9.32 12.38 -12.22
N ALA A 59 -9.37 11.06 -12.10
CA ALA A 59 -9.56 10.16 -13.25
C ALA A 59 -10.03 8.79 -12.79
N VAL A 60 -10.76 8.10 -13.67
CA VAL A 60 -11.16 6.70 -13.51
C VAL A 60 -10.97 6.02 -14.86
N ALA A 61 -10.32 4.85 -14.89
CA ALA A 61 -10.18 4.04 -16.11
C ALA A 61 -10.04 2.56 -15.77
N ASN A 62 -10.25 1.70 -16.76
CA ASN A 62 -10.02 0.25 -16.62
C ASN A 62 -8.54 -0.12 -16.85
N ASP A 63 -7.74 0.80 -17.40
CA ASP A 63 -6.29 0.68 -17.52
C ASP A 63 -5.57 1.67 -16.60
N LYS A 64 -4.49 1.20 -15.95
CA LYS A 64 -3.71 2.01 -15.00
C LYS A 64 -3.07 3.20 -15.72
N ARG A 65 -2.46 2.98 -16.90
CA ARG A 65 -1.77 4.05 -17.62
C ARG A 65 -2.75 5.12 -18.09
N GLU A 66 -3.91 4.70 -18.59
CA GLU A 66 -5.00 5.59 -18.99
C GLU A 66 -5.49 6.47 -17.83
N ALA A 67 -5.73 5.90 -16.65
CA ALA A 67 -6.14 6.65 -15.46
C ALA A 67 -5.10 7.73 -15.10
N LEU A 68 -3.81 7.39 -15.19
CA LEU A 68 -2.72 8.29 -14.85
C LEU A 68 -2.55 9.41 -15.89
N ASP A 69 -2.64 9.09 -17.18
CA ASP A 69 -2.53 10.07 -18.25
C ASP A 69 -3.74 11.02 -18.27
N ALA A 70 -4.95 10.52 -18.00
CA ALA A 70 -6.14 11.34 -17.83
C ALA A 70 -6.02 12.30 -16.62
N ALA A 71 -5.50 11.82 -15.49
CA ALA A 71 -5.26 12.66 -14.32
C ALA A 71 -4.21 13.74 -14.60
N ARG A 72 -3.10 13.39 -15.29
CA ARG A 72 -2.07 14.35 -15.71
C ARG A 72 -2.62 15.45 -16.61
N ARG A 73 -3.49 15.10 -17.57
CA ARG A 73 -4.13 16.09 -18.44
C ARG A 73 -4.98 17.06 -17.62
N ARG A 74 -5.84 16.54 -16.73
CA ARG A 74 -6.68 17.37 -15.86
C ARG A 74 -5.87 18.29 -14.94
N LEU A 75 -4.78 17.80 -14.36
CA LEU A 75 -3.90 18.62 -13.51
C LEU A 75 -3.13 19.69 -14.28
N ARG A 76 -2.92 19.53 -15.59
CA ARG A 76 -2.30 20.56 -16.44
C ARG A 76 -3.27 21.66 -16.83
N THR A 77 -4.56 21.38 -16.86
CA THR A 77 -5.61 22.32 -17.30
C THR A 77 -6.29 23.05 -16.15
N VAL A 78 -6.23 22.50 -14.92
CA VAL A 78 -6.83 23.11 -13.72
C VAL A 78 -5.89 24.19 -13.18
N GLN A 79 -6.34 25.45 -13.16
CA GLN A 79 -5.69 26.51 -12.37
C GLN A 79 -5.68 26.08 -10.89
N PRO A 80 -4.65 26.41 -10.09
CA PRO A 80 -4.50 25.93 -8.71
C PRO A 80 -5.71 26.12 -7.79
N ASP A 81 -6.59 27.09 -8.11
CA ASP A 81 -7.77 27.48 -7.32
C ASP A 81 -9.11 26.89 -7.79
N GLU A 82 -9.15 26.22 -8.94
CA GLU A 82 -10.41 25.68 -9.46
C GLU A 82 -10.67 24.28 -8.87
N ARG A 83 -11.57 24.20 -7.88
CA ARG A 83 -12.11 22.94 -7.38
C ARG A 83 -12.76 22.18 -8.54
N PRO A 84 -12.29 20.98 -8.92
CA PRO A 84 -12.93 20.22 -9.99
C PRO A 84 -14.38 19.89 -9.60
N ARG A 85 -15.34 20.22 -10.47
CA ARG A 85 -16.74 19.85 -10.31
C ARG A 85 -16.83 18.33 -10.10
N ALA A 86 -17.45 17.93 -9.00
CA ALA A 86 -17.67 16.52 -8.67
C ALA A 86 -18.43 15.85 -9.82
N VAL A 87 -17.77 14.93 -10.52
CA VAL A 87 -18.47 13.93 -11.33
C VAL A 87 -19.29 13.11 -10.33
N GLY A 88 -20.62 13.08 -10.52
CA GLY A 88 -21.57 12.46 -9.59
C GLY A 88 -21.03 11.14 -9.06
N GLN A 89 -20.85 11.07 -7.74
CA GLN A 89 -20.41 9.84 -7.08
C GLN A 89 -21.44 8.75 -7.43
N PRO A 90 -21.02 7.58 -7.93
CA PRO A 90 -21.91 6.44 -7.93
C PRO A 90 -22.25 6.14 -6.46
N LEU A 91 -23.50 6.43 -6.07
CA LEU A 91 -24.04 6.03 -4.79
C LEU A 91 -24.14 4.51 -4.78
N GLN A 92 -23.11 3.85 -4.27
CA GLN A 92 -23.33 2.52 -3.72
C GLN A 92 -24.27 2.70 -2.54
N GLY A 93 -25.48 2.15 -2.61
CA GLY A 93 -26.40 2.15 -1.48
C GLY A 93 -25.71 1.57 -0.24
N GLU A 94 -26.03 2.10 0.95
CA GLU A 94 -25.53 1.52 2.19
C GLU A 94 -26.01 0.05 2.27
N LEU A 95 -25.05 -0.89 2.24
CA LEU A 95 -25.35 -2.31 2.37
C LEU A 95 -25.72 -2.70 3.82
N TRP A 96 -25.32 -1.87 4.79
CA TRP A 96 -25.54 -2.07 6.23
C TRP A 96 -25.78 -0.72 6.90
N ALA A 97 -26.66 -0.69 7.90
CA ALA A 97 -26.86 0.50 8.70
C ALA A 97 -25.61 0.83 9.52
N SER A 98 -25.37 2.12 9.80
CA SER A 98 -24.20 2.54 10.58
C SER A 98 -24.11 1.88 11.96
N SER A 99 -25.25 1.48 12.54
CA SER A 99 -25.36 0.74 13.81
C SER A 99 -24.89 -0.72 13.73
N GLU A 100 -24.86 -1.31 12.53
CA GLU A 100 -24.44 -2.69 12.31
C GLU A 100 -22.93 -2.81 12.05
N LEU A 101 -22.26 -1.68 11.82
CA LEU A 101 -20.82 -1.65 11.57
C LEU A 101 -20.04 -1.85 12.88
N PRO A 102 -19.02 -2.71 12.90
CA PRO A 102 -18.18 -2.88 14.08
C PRO A 102 -17.41 -1.58 14.39
N ALA A 103 -17.34 -1.23 15.68
CA ALA A 103 -16.57 -0.07 16.14
C ALA A 103 -15.09 -0.19 15.72
N LEU A 104 -14.59 0.82 14.98
CA LEU A 104 -13.23 0.85 14.41
C LEU A 104 -12.13 0.60 15.46
N ALA A 105 -12.35 1.04 16.70
CA ALA A 105 -11.42 0.88 17.81
C ALA A 105 -11.15 -0.59 18.17
N ALA A 106 -12.12 -1.49 18.00
CA ALA A 106 -11.98 -2.90 18.37
C ALA A 106 -11.07 -3.69 17.41
N VAL A 107 -10.88 -3.21 16.18
CA VAL A 107 -10.13 -3.94 15.13
C VAL A 107 -8.62 -3.68 15.24
N TRP A 108 -8.19 -2.51 15.73
CA TRP A 108 -6.79 -2.10 15.71
C TRP A 108 -5.99 -2.45 16.98
N SER A 109 -6.65 -2.91 18.05
CA SER A 109 -5.99 -3.20 19.32
C SER A 109 -5.40 -4.61 19.44
N ARG A 110 -5.65 -5.51 18.47
CA ARG A 110 -5.02 -6.84 18.48
C ARG A 110 -3.58 -6.72 17.97
N ARG A 111 -2.61 -6.61 18.89
CA ARG A 111 -1.20 -6.91 18.58
C ARG A 111 -1.17 -8.31 17.94
N ARG A 112 -0.89 -8.36 16.63
CA ARG A 112 -0.80 -9.64 15.93
C ARG A 112 0.40 -10.38 16.51
N LYS A 113 0.16 -11.57 17.06
CA LYS A 113 1.22 -12.44 17.57
C LYS A 113 2.24 -12.69 16.46
N VAL A 114 3.53 -12.56 16.77
CA VAL A 114 4.62 -12.81 15.82
C VAL A 114 4.54 -14.27 15.35
N PRO A 115 4.45 -14.52 14.02
CA PRO A 115 4.37 -15.88 13.49
C PRO A 115 5.54 -16.74 13.97
N ARG A 116 5.30 -18.04 14.22
CA ARG A 116 6.30 -18.99 14.73
C ARG A 116 7.60 -18.99 13.89
N ARG A 117 7.47 -19.09 12.57
CA ARG A 117 8.59 -19.04 11.62
C ARG A 117 9.45 -17.79 11.78
N ARG A 118 8.83 -16.62 11.96
CA ARG A 118 9.54 -15.34 12.14
C ARG A 118 10.33 -15.36 13.46
N ARG A 119 9.76 -15.93 14.53
CA ARG A 119 10.47 -16.10 15.82
C ARG A 119 11.67 -17.04 15.71
N GLU A 120 11.51 -18.17 15.03
CA GLU A 120 12.57 -19.17 14.85
C GLU A 120 13.75 -18.60 14.05
N ILE A 121 13.47 -17.88 12.96
CA ILE A 121 14.51 -17.26 12.13
C ILE A 121 15.23 -16.14 12.90
N TYR A 122 14.48 -15.32 13.63
CA TYR A 122 15.05 -14.28 14.49
C TYR A 122 15.98 -14.86 15.57
N ALA A 123 15.56 -15.94 16.23
CA ALA A 123 16.36 -16.61 17.24
C ALA A 123 17.66 -17.18 16.63
N ARG A 124 17.56 -17.82 15.47
CA ARG A 124 18.73 -18.35 14.75
C ARG A 124 19.68 -17.24 14.27
N SER A 125 19.15 -16.08 13.90
CA SER A 125 19.96 -14.93 13.50
C SER A 125 20.48 -14.10 14.68
N GLN A 126 20.21 -14.55 15.92
CA GLN A 126 20.55 -13.81 17.15
C GLN A 126 20.05 -12.36 17.14
N GLY A 127 18.92 -12.12 16.46
CA GLY A 127 18.37 -10.78 16.27
C GLY A 127 19.26 -9.85 15.44
N ARG A 128 20.02 -10.38 14.46
CA ARG A 128 20.83 -9.57 13.54
C ARG A 128 20.49 -9.85 12.09
N CYS A 129 20.73 -8.86 11.24
CA CYS A 129 20.67 -9.02 9.79
C CYS A 129 21.78 -9.97 9.34
N PHE A 130 21.46 -10.91 8.46
CA PHE A 130 22.42 -11.86 7.91
C PHE A 130 23.51 -11.19 7.05
N TYR A 131 23.17 -10.10 6.36
CA TYR A 131 24.07 -9.42 5.43
C TYR A 131 24.95 -8.35 6.10
N CYS A 132 24.35 -7.44 6.86
CA CYS A 132 25.06 -6.29 7.45
C CYS A 132 25.25 -6.37 8.97
N ALA A 133 24.81 -7.45 9.62
CA ALA A 133 24.88 -7.66 11.07
C ALA A 133 24.18 -6.59 11.94
N THR A 134 23.45 -5.64 11.35
CA THR A 134 22.63 -4.65 12.08
C THR A 134 21.63 -5.34 12.99
N ALA A 135 21.49 -4.84 14.21
CA ALA A 135 20.56 -5.36 15.20
C ALA A 135 19.10 -5.18 14.73
N LEU A 136 18.31 -6.22 14.91
CA LEU A 136 16.90 -6.30 14.58
C LEU A 136 16.09 -6.46 15.87
N GLN A 137 14.87 -5.94 15.87
CA GLN A 137 13.91 -6.19 16.93
C GLN A 137 12.92 -7.26 16.45
N LEU A 138 12.50 -8.18 17.33
CA LEU A 138 11.60 -9.28 16.94
C LEU A 138 10.30 -8.79 16.30
N GLU A 139 9.68 -7.76 16.89
CA GLU A 139 8.48 -7.08 16.39
C GLU A 139 8.80 -5.90 15.45
N GLY A 140 10.08 -5.65 15.17
CA GLY A 140 10.55 -4.55 14.32
C GLY A 140 10.48 -4.84 12.83
N ASP A 141 10.97 -3.87 12.06
CA ASP A 141 10.94 -3.90 10.60
C ASP A 141 12.13 -4.67 10.01
N TRP A 142 11.84 -5.84 9.46
CA TRP A 142 12.80 -6.76 8.83
C TRP A 142 12.03 -7.87 8.11
N HIS A 143 12.71 -8.57 7.20
CA HIS A 143 12.11 -9.56 6.31
C HIS A 143 12.70 -10.95 6.55
N VAL A 144 11.82 -11.96 6.47
CA VAL A 144 12.25 -13.34 6.27
C VAL A 144 12.57 -13.47 4.79
N GLU A 145 13.85 -13.52 4.47
CA GLU A 145 14.34 -13.46 3.11
C GLU A 145 14.91 -14.78 2.65
N HIS A 146 14.76 -15.06 1.36
CA HIS A 146 15.30 -16.24 0.72
C HIS A 146 16.73 -16.01 0.22
N GLN A 147 17.66 -16.87 0.64
CA GLN A 147 19.05 -16.84 0.17
C GLN A 147 19.12 -17.13 -1.33
N MET A 148 18.43 -18.17 -1.78
CA MET A 148 18.05 -18.38 -3.17
C MET A 148 16.66 -17.79 -3.39
N PRO A 149 16.48 -16.77 -4.24
CA PRO A 149 15.19 -16.14 -4.47
C PRO A 149 14.22 -17.12 -5.13
N LYS A 150 12.92 -16.92 -4.91
CA LYS A 150 11.87 -17.78 -5.49
C LYS A 150 11.90 -17.79 -7.02
N ALA A 151 12.29 -16.68 -7.64
CA ALA A 151 12.42 -16.59 -9.09
C ALA A 151 13.45 -17.59 -9.67
N MET A 152 14.44 -17.99 -8.86
CA MET A 152 15.45 -18.99 -9.21
C MET A 152 15.21 -20.37 -8.57
N GLY A 153 13.96 -20.65 -8.15
CA GLY A 153 13.60 -21.97 -7.59
C GLY A 153 13.89 -22.13 -6.09
N GLY A 154 14.16 -21.04 -5.36
CA GLY A 154 14.41 -21.08 -3.92
C GLY A 154 13.27 -21.69 -3.09
N THR A 155 13.61 -22.61 -2.19
CA THR A 155 12.64 -23.31 -1.33
C THR A 155 12.21 -22.46 -0.12
N ASN A 156 11.07 -22.80 0.50
CA ASN A 156 10.65 -22.20 1.78
C ASN A 156 11.20 -22.95 3.00
N GLU A 157 12.23 -23.78 2.82
CA GLU A 157 12.85 -24.54 3.90
C GLU A 157 13.67 -23.63 4.81
N ALA A 158 13.84 -24.02 6.07
CA ALA A 158 14.56 -23.21 7.03
C ALA A 158 15.99 -22.91 6.60
N ILE A 159 16.65 -23.80 5.85
CA ILE A 159 18.02 -23.60 5.36
C ILE A 159 18.11 -22.46 4.33
N ASN A 160 17.05 -22.22 3.54
CA ASN A 160 17.04 -21.16 2.53
C ASN A 160 16.60 -19.80 3.08
N LEU A 161 16.25 -19.69 4.36
CA LEU A 161 15.67 -18.47 4.93
C LEU A 161 16.61 -17.76 5.89
N VAL A 162 16.69 -16.44 5.82
CA VAL A 162 17.51 -15.60 6.72
C VAL A 162 16.72 -14.38 7.19
N ALA A 163 17.21 -13.72 8.24
CA ALA A 163 16.69 -12.42 8.65
C ALA A 163 17.45 -11.32 7.91
N ALA A 164 16.74 -10.44 7.21
CA ALA A 164 17.33 -9.32 6.49
C ALA A 164 16.67 -8.00 6.88
N CYS A 165 17.47 -6.95 7.07
CA CYS A 165 16.92 -5.61 7.26
C CYS A 165 16.32 -5.09 5.93
N PRO A 166 15.43 -4.09 5.96
CA PRO A 166 14.80 -3.56 4.74
C PRO A 166 15.81 -3.11 3.68
N CYS A 167 16.90 -2.46 4.09
CA CYS A 167 17.95 -2.00 3.19
C CYS A 167 18.62 -3.16 2.43
N CYS A 168 19.06 -4.20 3.15
CA CYS A 168 19.70 -5.36 2.52
C CYS A 168 18.73 -6.18 1.68
N ASN A 169 17.49 -6.37 2.13
CA ASN A 169 16.47 -7.11 1.37
C ASN A 169 16.16 -6.43 0.04
N LEU A 170 15.95 -5.11 0.08
CA LEU A 170 15.72 -4.33 -1.13
C LEU A 170 16.97 -4.27 -2.02
N GLY A 171 18.15 -4.20 -1.41
CA GLY A 171 19.44 -4.22 -2.11
C GLY A 171 19.65 -5.53 -2.85
N LYS A 172 19.51 -6.67 -2.18
CA LYS A 172 19.70 -8.01 -2.77
C LYS A 172 18.74 -8.25 -3.93
N SER A 173 17.46 -7.92 -3.76
CA SER A 173 16.42 -8.12 -4.80
C SER A 173 16.39 -9.60 -5.25
N ASP A 174 16.30 -9.85 -6.55
CA ASP A 174 16.26 -11.19 -7.15
C ASP A 174 17.63 -11.85 -7.32
N ARG A 175 18.69 -11.32 -6.71
CA ARG A 175 20.01 -11.98 -6.67
C ARG A 175 20.06 -13.07 -5.60
N SER A 176 20.96 -14.02 -5.77
CA SER A 176 21.33 -14.97 -4.74
C SER A 176 22.08 -14.29 -3.59
N ALA A 177 22.11 -14.92 -2.42
CA ALA A 177 22.84 -14.41 -1.28
C ALA A 177 24.34 -14.27 -1.58
N ILE A 178 24.94 -15.21 -2.32
CA ILE A 178 26.37 -15.18 -2.61
C ILE A 178 26.73 -14.04 -3.58
N GLU A 179 25.93 -13.83 -4.63
CA GLU A 179 26.11 -12.70 -5.56
C GLU A 179 26.04 -11.37 -4.80
N TYR A 180 25.04 -11.21 -3.94
CA TYR A 180 24.88 -9.99 -3.16
C TYR A 180 26.03 -9.73 -2.18
N VAL A 181 26.52 -10.77 -1.48
CA VAL A 181 27.65 -10.62 -0.55
C VAL A 181 28.94 -10.27 -1.29
N ASN A 182 29.20 -10.90 -2.44
CA ASN A 182 30.41 -10.63 -3.21
C ASN A 182 30.46 -9.20 -3.73
N GLU A 183 29.34 -8.66 -4.19
CA GLU A 183 29.27 -7.29 -4.72
C GLU A 183 29.22 -6.20 -3.62
N SER A 184 28.81 -6.54 -2.41
CA SER A 184 28.71 -5.59 -1.29
C SER A 184 30.00 -5.50 -0.47
N GLY A 185 31.00 -6.34 -0.78
CA GLY A 185 32.29 -6.43 -0.08
C GLY A 185 33.44 -5.67 -0.75
N GLU A 186 33.21 -5.04 -1.91
CA GLU A 186 34.11 -4.08 -2.57
C GLU A 186 33.72 -2.64 -2.26
#